data_AF-A0A9D4TPY4-F1
#
_entry.id   AF-A0A9D4TPY4-F1
#
_cell.length_a   1.000
_cell.length_b   1.000
_cell.length_c   1.000
_cell.angle_alpha   90.00
_cell.angle_beta   90.00
_cell.angle_gamma   90.00
#
_symmetry.space_group_name_H-M   'P 1'
#
loop_
_entity.id
_entity.type
_entity.pdbx_description
1 polymer ?
#
loop_
_entity_poly.entity_id
_entity_poly.type
_entity_poly.pdbx_seq_one_letter_code
_entity_poly.pdbx_strand_id
1 'polypeptide(L)'
;MSSEWTDLETPATAPEEAPASPPAADAPAQLPPPTEAGAEQAATFLRLAAWLALLFAGYGFQRGLCAVGLPYDCEAQDAAEVYASLTGLAFSGGALGWLAGVYRPARFAWLTAPRRAYLWLVYAATLPAYSALSNVPALMGSLNSSGVALSSGMIAVLALVGAALLAAVAFHVWLALQEGSSSSGSSSASPWWRKRSRLVASADQPPPVDAAPTLSMQAAQPASPSETKAAAAGRCCCAWSCMAGWPAIRAGGSSTDASGRCAKPSRQARLRWRSLGLYLLPRLGVLLYFAAWFAALAGSGSFELHLHHYALGWAVASLAAFNHPVSGLLLALGTAVFVQGAGAYGLDPFFKPSARAPGGCLPVSSNATGQMTCAFWGASQFDLRFCSDTAFIPW
;
A
#
# COMPACT_ATOMS: atom_id res chain seq x y z
N MET A 1 39.53 -66.97 38.19
CA MET A 1 39.73 -65.56 37.81
C MET A 1 39.87 -64.81 39.13
N SER A 2 40.92 -65.00 39.94
CA SER A 2 42.35 -64.76 39.67
C SER A 2 42.55 -63.29 39.29
N SER A 3 42.68 -62.39 40.26
CA SER A 3 43.93 -61.98 40.93
C SER A 3 44.83 -61.11 40.03
N GLU A 4 44.68 -59.80 40.15
CA GLU A 4 45.77 -58.87 39.83
C GLU A 4 45.63 -57.64 40.74
N TRP A 5 46.27 -57.75 41.91
CA TRP A 5 46.57 -56.62 42.77
C TRP A 5 47.91 -56.08 42.28
N THR A 6 47.88 -54.92 41.64
CA THR A 6 49.08 -54.14 41.33
C THR A 6 49.27 -53.12 42.45
N ASP A 7 50.36 -53.28 43.18
CA ASP A 7 50.88 -52.31 44.13
C ASP A 7 51.09 -50.96 43.44
N LEU A 8 50.38 -49.93 43.89
CA LEU A 8 50.60 -48.56 43.48
C LEU A 8 51.13 -47.78 44.68
N GLU A 9 52.41 -47.46 44.57
CA GLU A 9 53.20 -46.65 45.47
C GLU A 9 52.47 -45.35 45.82
N THR A 10 52.40 -45.06 47.12
CA THR A 10 51.90 -43.80 47.66
C THR A 10 52.93 -42.70 47.40
N PRO A 11 52.67 -41.70 46.51
CA PRO A 11 53.57 -40.58 46.37
C PRO A 11 53.40 -39.63 47.58
N ALA A 12 54.53 -39.13 48.05
CA ALA A 12 54.66 -38.22 49.17
C ALA A 12 53.68 -37.03 49.08
N THR A 13 53.03 -36.76 50.21
CA THR A 13 52.16 -35.61 50.45
C THR A 13 52.89 -34.31 50.14
N ALA A 14 52.49 -33.67 49.05
CA ALA A 14 52.84 -32.28 48.77
C ALA A 14 52.18 -31.36 49.83
N PRO A 15 52.84 -30.24 50.21
CA PRO A 15 52.31 -29.31 51.18
C PRO A 15 50.98 -28.73 50.72
N GLU A 16 50.01 -28.72 51.65
CA GLU A 16 48.67 -28.17 51.53
C GLU A 16 48.75 -26.69 51.11
N GLU A 17 48.54 -26.45 49.81
CA GLU A 17 48.49 -25.12 49.22
C GLU A 17 47.20 -24.44 49.72
N ALA A 18 47.37 -23.30 50.41
CA ALA A 18 46.27 -22.55 51.00
C ALA A 18 45.15 -22.30 49.98
N PRO A 19 43.87 -22.44 50.36
CA PRO A 19 42.75 -22.30 49.44
C PRO A 19 42.80 -20.92 48.79
N ALA A 20 43.02 -20.90 47.47
CA ALA A 20 42.98 -19.69 46.66
C ALA A 20 41.66 -18.97 46.90
N SER A 21 41.75 -17.67 47.22
CA SER A 21 40.60 -16.79 47.37
C SER A 21 39.63 -17.00 46.21
N PRO A 22 38.31 -17.13 46.47
CA PRO A 22 37.33 -17.28 45.40
C PRO A 22 37.53 -16.14 44.39
N PRO A 23 37.58 -16.44 43.08
CA PRO A 23 37.72 -15.40 42.07
C PRO A 23 36.64 -14.36 42.31
N ALA A 24 37.06 -13.10 42.41
CA ALA A 24 36.15 -11.97 42.61
C ALA A 24 34.99 -12.13 41.63
N ALA A 25 33.77 -12.27 42.16
CA ALA A 25 32.58 -12.49 41.35
C ALA A 25 32.56 -11.44 40.23
N ASP A 26 32.76 -11.89 39.00
CA ASP A 26 32.82 -11.03 37.82
C ASP A 26 31.61 -10.12 37.86
N ALA A 27 31.87 -8.82 37.99
CA ALA A 27 30.82 -7.82 38.02
C ALA A 27 29.90 -8.09 36.82
N PRO A 28 28.57 -8.17 37.02
CA PRO A 28 27.65 -8.60 35.97
C PRO A 28 27.91 -7.74 34.74
N ALA A 29 28.35 -8.39 33.66
CA ALA A 29 28.73 -7.73 32.43
C ALA A 29 27.61 -6.76 32.03
N GLN A 30 27.91 -5.46 32.03
CA GLN A 30 26.95 -4.46 31.59
C GLN A 30 26.57 -4.79 30.15
N LEU A 31 25.31 -5.15 29.92
CA LEU A 31 24.80 -5.38 28.57
C LEU A 31 25.04 -4.10 27.76
N PRO A 32 25.57 -4.22 26.53
CA PRO A 32 25.78 -3.05 25.68
C PRO A 32 24.45 -2.34 25.48
N PRO A 33 24.43 -0.98 25.45
CA PRO A 33 23.21 -0.24 25.21
C PRO A 33 22.59 -0.68 23.87
N PRO A 34 21.25 -0.76 23.77
CA PRO A 34 20.60 -1.11 22.51
C PRO A 34 21.07 -0.16 21.42
N THR A 35 21.50 -0.72 20.29
CA THR A 35 21.98 0.07 19.16
C THR A 35 20.85 0.93 18.62
N GLU A 36 21.17 2.15 18.15
CA GLU A 36 20.18 3.07 17.57
C GLU A 36 19.35 2.41 16.44
N ALA A 37 19.97 1.50 15.69
CA ALA A 37 19.32 0.71 14.65
C ALA A 37 18.20 -0.20 15.19
N GLY A 38 18.40 -0.83 16.35
CA GLY A 38 17.39 -1.66 16.99
C GLY A 38 16.17 -0.84 17.45
N ALA A 39 16.41 0.35 17.98
CA ALA A 39 15.34 1.26 18.39
C ALA A 39 14.50 1.75 17.20
N GLU A 40 15.14 2.11 16.06
CA GLU A 40 14.42 2.53 14.85
C GLU A 40 13.56 1.40 14.26
N GLN A 41 14.09 0.18 14.25
CA GLN A 41 13.37 -1.00 13.79
C GLN A 41 12.15 -1.30 14.68
N ALA A 42 12.32 -1.31 16.00
CA ALA A 42 11.23 -1.49 16.95
C ALA A 42 10.14 -0.42 16.77
N ALA A 43 10.52 0.84 16.58
CA ALA A 43 9.58 1.93 16.33
C ALA A 43 8.82 1.77 15.00
N THR A 44 9.43 1.17 13.98
CA THR A 44 8.78 0.86 12.70
C THR A 44 7.69 -0.20 12.88
N PHE A 45 7.98 -1.26 13.64
CA PHE A 45 6.98 -2.28 13.96
C PHE A 45 5.85 -1.74 14.82
N LEU A 46 6.13 -0.88 15.79
CA LEU A 46 5.10 -0.26 16.62
C LEU A 46 4.11 0.59 15.80
N ARG A 47 4.61 1.36 14.82
CA ARG A 47 3.75 2.14 13.90
C ARG A 47 2.87 1.25 13.04
N LEU A 48 3.42 0.15 12.54
CA LEU A 48 2.66 -0.83 11.77
C LEU A 48 1.61 -1.53 12.65
N ALA A 49 1.95 -1.89 13.88
CA ALA A 49 1.02 -2.48 14.84
C ALA A 49 -0.12 -1.52 15.17
N ALA A 50 0.17 -0.24 15.41
CA ALA A 50 -0.84 0.80 15.63
C ALA A 50 -1.77 0.97 14.41
N TRP A 51 -1.22 0.90 13.20
CA TRP A 51 -1.99 0.92 11.97
C TRP A 51 -2.93 -0.30 11.86
N LEU A 52 -2.43 -1.51 12.10
CA LEU A 52 -3.25 -2.72 12.07
C LEU A 52 -4.33 -2.73 13.15
N ALA A 53 -4.01 -2.25 14.36
CA ALA A 53 -4.98 -2.09 15.44
C ALA A 53 -6.15 -1.18 15.04
N LEU A 54 -5.88 -0.08 14.31
CA LEU A 54 -6.92 0.78 13.76
C LEU A 54 -7.82 0.05 12.75
N LEU A 55 -7.24 -0.77 11.87
CA LEU A 55 -8.00 -1.57 10.91
C LEU A 55 -8.89 -2.60 11.63
N PHE A 56 -8.35 -3.31 12.62
CA PHE A 56 -9.12 -4.27 13.42
C PHE A 56 -10.24 -3.60 14.23
N ALA A 57 -9.98 -2.42 14.80
CA ALA A 57 -11.01 -1.64 15.48
C ALA A 57 -12.13 -1.23 14.51
N GLY A 58 -11.80 -0.79 13.30
CA GLY A 58 -12.81 -0.48 12.28
C GLY A 58 -13.58 -1.71 11.81
N TYR A 59 -12.92 -2.87 11.66
CA TYR A 59 -13.57 -4.13 11.32
C TYR A 59 -14.57 -4.53 12.42
N GLY A 60 -14.14 -4.51 13.68
CA GLY A 60 -15.03 -4.79 14.82
C GLY A 60 -16.20 -3.80 14.91
N PHE A 61 -15.94 -2.52 14.66
CA PHE A 61 -17.00 -1.51 14.60
C PHE A 61 -18.02 -1.82 13.48
N GLN A 62 -17.56 -2.20 12.28
CA GLN A 62 -18.43 -2.60 11.19
C GLN A 62 -19.23 -3.86 11.51
N ARG A 63 -18.63 -4.87 12.17
CA ARG A 63 -19.39 -6.04 12.65
C ARG A 63 -20.47 -5.66 13.67
N GLY A 64 -20.18 -4.67 14.52
CA GLY A 64 -21.18 -4.06 15.40
C GLY A 64 -22.34 -3.40 14.64
N LEU A 65 -22.05 -2.69 13.55
CA LEU A 65 -23.08 -2.14 12.66
C LEU A 65 -23.93 -3.25 12.02
N CYS A 66 -23.30 -4.35 11.60
CA CYS A 66 -24.02 -5.50 11.05
C CYS A 66 -24.97 -6.13 12.06
N ALA A 67 -24.57 -6.21 13.34
CA ALA A 67 -25.43 -6.72 14.41
C ALA A 67 -26.69 -5.87 14.63
N VAL A 68 -26.69 -4.60 14.21
CA VAL A 68 -27.87 -3.72 14.22
C VAL A 68 -28.56 -3.60 12.86
N GLY A 69 -28.21 -4.47 11.89
CA GLY A 69 -28.83 -4.53 10.57
C GLY A 69 -28.27 -3.53 9.54
N LEU A 70 -27.03 -3.06 9.72
CA LEU A 70 -26.37 -2.14 8.80
C LEU A 70 -25.04 -2.73 8.24
N PRO A 71 -24.88 -2.86 6.92
CA PRO A 71 -25.91 -2.66 5.89
C PRO A 71 -26.98 -3.76 5.93
N TYR A 72 -28.10 -3.55 5.22
CA TYR A 72 -29.24 -4.48 5.18
C TYR A 72 -28.87 -5.87 4.66
N ASP A 73 -27.84 -5.95 3.83
CA ASP A 73 -27.29 -7.15 3.21
C ASP A 73 -26.03 -7.66 3.92
N CYS A 74 -25.78 -7.24 5.16
CA CYS A 74 -24.62 -7.73 5.90
C CYS A 74 -24.73 -9.22 6.20
N GLU A 75 -23.67 -9.96 5.89
CA GLU A 75 -23.64 -11.41 6.09
C GLU A 75 -23.19 -11.75 7.53
N ALA A 76 -23.92 -12.69 8.13
CA ALA A 76 -23.46 -13.34 9.35
C ALA A 76 -22.16 -14.09 9.02
N GLN A 77 -21.16 -13.99 9.89
CA GLN A 77 -19.88 -14.66 9.71
C GLN A 77 -19.62 -15.65 10.82
N ASP A 78 -19.11 -16.81 10.46
CA ASP A 78 -18.62 -17.77 11.43
C ASP A 78 -17.18 -17.45 11.91
N ALA A 79 -16.66 -18.22 12.86
CA ALA A 79 -15.34 -17.98 13.42
C ALA A 79 -14.20 -18.15 12.39
N ALA A 80 -14.37 -19.05 11.42
CA ALA A 80 -13.36 -19.30 10.40
C ALA A 80 -13.31 -18.14 9.39
N GLU A 81 -14.46 -17.61 8.99
CA GLU A 81 -14.59 -16.44 8.12
C GLU A 81 -14.05 -15.17 8.79
N VAL A 82 -14.31 -15.00 10.09
CA VAL A 82 -13.73 -13.90 10.89
C VAL A 82 -12.20 -14.03 10.91
N TYR A 83 -11.67 -15.22 11.19
CA TYR A 83 -10.22 -15.44 11.19
C TYR A 83 -9.58 -15.17 9.81
N ALA A 84 -10.20 -15.65 8.74
CA ALA A 84 -9.76 -15.41 7.37
C ALA A 84 -9.78 -13.91 7.03
N SER A 85 -10.84 -13.20 7.42
CA SER A 85 -10.99 -11.76 7.22
C SER A 85 -9.94 -10.97 8.00
N LEU A 86 -9.68 -11.29 9.26
CA LEU A 86 -8.65 -10.64 10.07
C LEU A 86 -7.25 -10.90 9.52
N THR A 87 -6.97 -12.12 9.07
CA THR A 87 -5.67 -12.48 8.45
C THR A 87 -5.47 -11.73 7.14
N GLY A 88 -6.50 -11.72 6.28
CA GLY A 88 -6.48 -10.97 5.03
C GLY A 88 -6.34 -9.47 5.28
N LEU A 89 -7.00 -8.93 6.30
CA LEU A 89 -6.91 -7.52 6.68
C LEU A 89 -5.51 -7.17 7.22
N ALA A 90 -4.89 -8.07 7.98
CA ALA A 90 -3.51 -7.91 8.44
C ALA A 90 -2.54 -7.83 7.25
N PHE A 91 -2.67 -8.76 6.29
CA PHE A 91 -1.78 -8.82 5.13
C PHE A 91 -2.00 -7.66 4.16
N SER A 92 -3.23 -7.50 3.65
CA SER A 92 -3.57 -6.46 2.66
C SER A 92 -3.57 -5.06 3.26
N GLY A 93 -4.02 -4.92 4.52
CA GLY A 93 -3.94 -3.67 5.28
C GLY A 93 -2.52 -3.30 5.68
N GLY A 94 -1.66 -4.28 6.00
CA GLY A 94 -0.22 -4.05 6.19
C GLY A 94 0.47 -3.56 4.92
N ALA A 95 0.20 -4.22 3.78
CA ALA A 95 0.67 -3.78 2.47
C ALA A 95 0.15 -2.38 2.12
N LEU A 96 -1.11 -2.07 2.44
CA LEU A 96 -1.68 -0.73 2.27
C LEU A 96 -0.94 0.31 3.11
N GLY A 97 -0.71 0.02 4.39
CA GLY A 97 0.04 0.88 5.30
C GLY A 97 1.48 1.13 4.81
N TRP A 98 2.09 0.11 4.20
CA TRP A 98 3.39 0.24 3.54
C TRP A 98 3.32 1.15 2.31
N LEU A 99 2.39 0.92 1.39
CA LEU A 99 2.22 1.77 0.20
C LEU A 99 1.90 3.23 0.59
N ALA A 100 0.99 3.45 1.54
CA ALA A 100 0.66 4.79 2.05
C ALA A 100 1.77 5.41 2.92
N GLY A 101 2.84 4.68 3.22
CA GLY A 101 4.00 5.15 3.97
C GLY A 101 3.75 5.34 5.46
N VAL A 102 2.71 4.73 6.03
CA VAL A 102 2.30 4.88 7.44
C VAL A 102 3.41 4.49 8.40
N TYR A 103 4.25 3.53 8.04
CA TYR A 103 5.40 3.09 8.84
C TYR A 103 6.52 4.15 8.96
N ARG A 104 6.55 5.15 8.06
CA ARG A 104 7.59 6.20 8.07
C ARG A 104 7.35 7.17 9.23
N PRO A 105 8.36 7.51 10.04
CA PRO A 105 8.19 8.34 11.24
C PRO A 105 7.51 9.69 10.95
N ALA A 106 7.98 10.39 9.91
CA ALA A 106 7.43 11.69 9.54
C ALA A 106 5.99 11.63 9.01
N ARG A 107 5.56 10.48 8.44
CA ARG A 107 4.21 10.26 7.95
C ARG A 107 3.28 9.90 9.11
N PHE A 108 3.71 8.97 9.96
CA PHE A 108 2.97 8.57 11.14
C PHE A 108 2.69 9.75 12.06
N ALA A 109 3.73 10.51 12.44
CA ALA A 109 3.59 11.71 13.27
C ALA A 109 2.69 12.77 12.59
N TRP A 110 2.72 12.85 11.25
CA TRP A 110 1.81 13.72 10.52
C TRP A 110 0.35 13.26 10.65
N LEU A 111 0.07 11.95 10.54
CA LEU A 111 -1.28 11.39 10.64
C LEU A 111 -1.84 11.46 12.06
N THR A 112 -1.01 11.21 13.07
CA THR A 112 -1.43 11.14 14.48
C THR A 112 -1.43 12.48 15.20
N ALA A 113 -0.95 13.57 14.57
CA ALA A 113 -0.95 14.89 15.18
C ALA A 113 -2.37 15.32 15.62
N PRO A 114 -2.58 15.83 16.85
CA PRO A 114 -3.92 16.16 17.37
C PRO A 114 -4.73 17.10 16.48
N ARG A 115 -4.07 18.08 15.83
CA ARG A 115 -4.67 19.00 14.84
C ARG A 115 -5.28 18.31 13.62
N ARG A 116 -5.04 17.01 13.44
CA ARG A 116 -5.56 16.16 12.36
C ARG A 116 -6.46 15.06 12.87
N ALA A 117 -6.97 15.19 14.09
CA ALA A 117 -8.00 14.29 14.62
C ALA A 117 -9.22 14.17 13.68
N TYR A 118 -9.50 15.20 12.87
CA TYR A 118 -10.54 15.14 11.84
C TYR A 118 -10.36 13.99 10.84
N LEU A 119 -9.13 13.52 10.57
CA LEU A 119 -8.90 12.37 9.70
C LEU A 119 -9.47 11.08 10.32
N TRP A 120 -9.32 10.92 11.64
CA TRP A 120 -9.87 9.79 12.38
C TRP A 120 -11.39 9.88 12.51
N LEU A 121 -11.92 11.09 12.70
CA LEU A 121 -13.37 11.32 12.67
C LEU A 121 -13.96 11.00 11.29
N VAL A 122 -13.30 11.42 10.21
CA VAL A 122 -13.73 11.06 8.84
C VAL A 122 -13.69 9.55 8.64
N TYR A 123 -12.61 8.87 9.05
CA TYR A 123 -12.51 7.41 8.99
C TYR A 123 -13.68 6.74 9.73
N ALA A 124 -13.90 7.10 11.00
CA ALA A 124 -14.95 6.52 11.84
C ALA A 124 -16.37 6.84 11.32
N ALA A 125 -16.62 8.06 10.87
CA ALA A 125 -17.92 8.49 10.34
C ALA A 125 -18.24 7.89 8.97
N THR A 126 -17.23 7.52 8.19
CA THR A 126 -17.44 6.91 6.86
C THR A 126 -18.00 5.50 6.98
N LEU A 127 -17.64 4.72 8.00
CA LEU A 127 -18.14 3.35 8.22
C LEU A 127 -19.69 3.29 8.31
N PRO A 128 -20.36 4.03 9.23
CA PRO A 128 -21.82 4.02 9.30
C PRO A 128 -22.46 4.77 8.14
N ALA A 129 -21.86 5.86 7.65
CA ALA A 129 -22.41 6.61 6.53
C ALA A 129 -22.47 5.75 5.26
N TYR A 130 -21.41 5.01 4.95
CA TYR A 130 -21.36 4.13 3.79
C TYR A 130 -22.32 2.93 3.94
N SER A 131 -22.40 2.35 5.15
CA SER A 131 -23.37 1.28 5.46
C SER A 131 -24.83 1.74 5.40
N ALA A 132 -25.11 3.02 5.71
CA ALA A 132 -26.43 3.59 5.55
C ALA A 132 -26.74 3.90 4.07
N LEU A 133 -25.74 4.31 3.30
CA LEU A 133 -25.89 4.58 1.86
C LEU A 133 -26.24 3.31 1.07
N SER A 134 -25.73 2.15 1.45
CA SER A 134 -26.09 0.88 0.78
C SER A 134 -27.54 0.46 1.03
N ASN A 135 -28.21 0.99 2.06
CA ASN A 135 -29.64 0.78 2.28
C ASN A 135 -30.55 1.64 1.38
N VAL A 136 -29.98 2.56 0.58
CA VAL A 136 -30.77 3.40 -0.33
C VAL A 136 -31.18 2.55 -1.53
N PRO A 137 -32.49 2.37 -1.82
CA PRO A 137 -32.96 1.50 -2.91
C PRO A 137 -32.36 1.79 -4.28
N ALA A 138 -32.09 3.06 -4.57
CA ALA A 138 -31.46 3.48 -5.83
C ALA A 138 -30.00 3.00 -5.98
N LEU A 139 -29.34 2.60 -4.88
CA LEU A 139 -27.96 2.16 -4.81
C LEU A 139 -27.81 0.65 -4.50
N MET A 140 -28.92 -0.07 -4.23
CA MET A 140 -28.90 -1.52 -3.96
C MET A 140 -28.59 -2.37 -5.21
N GLY A 141 -28.56 -1.76 -6.40
CA GLY A 141 -28.27 -2.47 -7.66
C GLY A 141 -26.81 -2.89 -7.76
N SER A 142 -26.56 -4.19 -7.96
CA SER A 142 -25.23 -4.68 -8.31
C SER A 142 -24.87 -4.28 -9.74
N LEU A 143 -23.64 -3.81 -9.95
CA LEU A 143 -23.11 -3.52 -11.30
C LEU A 143 -23.02 -4.78 -12.18
N ASN A 144 -23.11 -5.97 -11.58
CA ASN A 144 -22.96 -7.25 -12.29
C ASN A 144 -24.30 -7.82 -12.80
N SER A 145 -25.45 -7.28 -12.41
CA SER A 145 -26.74 -7.73 -12.95
C SER A 145 -26.90 -7.22 -14.38
N SER A 146 -26.50 -8.05 -15.35
CA SER A 146 -26.41 -7.82 -16.80
C SER A 146 -27.71 -7.44 -17.53
N GLY A 147 -28.78 -7.12 -16.79
CA GLY A 147 -30.06 -6.65 -17.33
C GLY A 147 -30.63 -5.40 -16.64
N VAL A 148 -29.99 -4.88 -15.60
CA VAL A 148 -30.47 -3.67 -14.92
C VAL A 148 -29.92 -2.46 -15.66
N ALA A 149 -30.78 -1.78 -16.42
CA ALA A 149 -30.46 -0.48 -16.98
C ALA A 149 -29.99 0.44 -15.84
N LEU A 150 -28.72 0.86 -15.88
CA LEU A 150 -28.18 1.79 -14.88
C LEU A 150 -29.09 3.02 -14.84
N SER A 151 -29.67 3.33 -13.68
CA SER A 151 -30.49 4.52 -13.53
C SER A 151 -29.64 5.76 -13.86
N SER A 152 -30.26 6.81 -14.42
CA SER A 152 -29.55 8.07 -14.72
C SER A 152 -28.87 8.66 -13.47
N GLY A 153 -29.49 8.47 -12.29
CA GLY A 153 -28.91 8.82 -11.00
C GLY A 153 -27.63 8.02 -10.69
N MET A 154 -27.63 6.70 -10.88
CA MET A 154 -26.43 5.89 -10.66
C MET A 154 -25.30 6.24 -11.64
N ILE A 155 -25.63 6.50 -12.91
CA ILE A 155 -24.64 6.97 -13.90
C ILE A 155 -24.02 8.30 -13.44
N ALA A 156 -24.82 9.26 -12.97
CA ALA A 156 -24.33 10.54 -12.47
C ALA A 156 -23.43 10.38 -11.24
N VAL A 157 -23.79 9.50 -10.30
CA VAL A 157 -22.97 9.19 -9.12
C VAL A 157 -21.65 8.54 -9.54
N LEU A 158 -21.67 7.53 -10.42
CA LEU A 158 -20.46 6.88 -10.93
C LEU A 158 -19.55 7.87 -11.66
N ALA A 159 -20.11 8.75 -12.49
CA ALA A 159 -19.36 9.78 -13.18
C ALA A 159 -18.71 10.77 -12.19
N LEU A 160 -19.44 11.21 -11.16
CA LEU A 160 -18.93 12.11 -10.13
C LEU A 160 -17.79 11.46 -9.32
N VAL A 161 -17.99 10.22 -8.87
CA VAL A 161 -16.97 9.44 -8.15
C VAL A 161 -15.75 9.22 -9.04
N GLY A 162 -15.95 8.82 -10.29
CA GLY A 162 -14.87 8.64 -11.28
C GLY A 162 -14.07 9.91 -11.49
N ALA A 163 -14.74 11.05 -11.69
CA ALA A 163 -14.09 12.36 -11.83
C ALA A 163 -13.29 12.75 -10.57
N ALA A 164 -13.85 12.53 -9.37
CA ALA A 164 -13.16 12.80 -8.11
C ALA A 164 -11.91 11.91 -7.94
N LEU A 165 -11.99 10.63 -8.32
CA LEU A 165 -10.85 9.71 -8.29
C LEU A 165 -9.75 10.14 -9.28
N LEU A 166 -10.12 10.50 -10.52
CA LEU A 166 -9.16 11.00 -11.51
C LEU A 166 -8.49 12.28 -11.04
N ALA A 167 -9.25 13.21 -10.44
CA ALA A 167 -8.71 14.43 -9.86
C ALA A 167 -7.73 14.12 -8.71
N ALA A 168 -8.07 13.16 -7.84
CA ALA A 168 -7.20 12.73 -6.75
C ALA A 168 -5.89 12.11 -7.28
N VAL A 169 -5.95 11.26 -8.31
CA VAL A 169 -4.77 10.67 -8.97
C VAL A 169 -3.91 11.79 -9.58
N ALA A 170 -4.49 12.68 -10.37
CA ALA A 170 -3.78 13.79 -11.00
C ALA A 170 -3.11 14.69 -9.95
N PHE A 171 -3.80 14.98 -8.85
CA PHE A 171 -3.26 15.74 -7.73
C PHE A 171 -2.04 15.06 -7.08
N HIS A 172 -2.08 13.75 -6.86
CA HIS A 172 -0.97 13.01 -6.28
C HIS A 172 0.23 12.88 -7.24
N VAL A 173 -0.03 12.72 -8.54
CA VAL A 173 1.02 12.77 -9.58
C VAL A 173 1.70 14.13 -9.59
N TRP A 174 0.92 15.21 -9.52
CA TRP A 174 1.45 16.56 -9.42
C TRP A 174 2.31 16.74 -8.16
N LEU A 175 1.87 16.27 -6.98
CA LEU A 175 2.68 16.30 -5.76
C LEU A 175 4.01 15.54 -5.91
N ALA A 176 3.98 14.34 -6.50
CA ALA A 176 5.17 13.52 -6.74
C ALA A 176 6.21 14.23 -7.62
N LEU A 177 5.74 14.96 -8.64
CA LEU A 177 6.57 15.78 -9.53
C LEU A 177 7.17 17.00 -8.81
N GLN A 178 6.42 17.63 -7.90
CA GLN A 178 6.91 18.78 -7.12
C GLN A 178 8.02 18.38 -6.13
N GLU A 179 7.93 17.22 -5.48
CA GLU A 179 8.94 16.79 -4.51
C GLU A 179 10.35 16.64 -5.12
N GLY A 180 10.44 16.19 -6.38
CA GLY A 180 11.72 16.04 -7.08
C GLY A 180 12.40 17.36 -7.47
N SER A 181 11.67 18.49 -7.42
CA SER A 181 12.22 19.82 -7.73
C SER A 181 12.97 20.44 -6.55
N SER A 182 12.54 20.14 -5.31
CA SER A 182 13.00 20.83 -4.10
C SER A 182 14.37 20.35 -3.58
N SER A 183 14.94 19.30 -4.16
CA SER A 183 16.19 18.68 -3.68
C SER A 183 17.47 19.24 -4.33
N SER A 184 17.34 20.15 -5.31
CA SER A 184 18.47 20.50 -6.21
C SER A 184 19.10 21.88 -6.00
N GLY A 185 18.57 22.73 -5.12
CA GLY A 185 19.12 24.07 -4.95
C GLY A 185 18.89 24.62 -3.56
N SER A 186 19.98 25.05 -2.92
CA SER A 186 20.07 26.11 -1.92
C SER A 186 19.04 26.08 -0.78
N SER A 187 19.56 25.91 0.42
CA SER A 187 18.96 25.75 1.75
C SER A 187 17.88 26.76 2.20
N SER A 188 17.39 27.70 1.38
CA SER A 188 16.57 28.83 1.86
C SER A 188 15.06 28.76 1.57
N ALA A 189 14.61 28.00 0.56
CA ALA A 189 13.20 27.95 0.16
C ALA A 189 12.60 26.54 0.24
N SER A 190 12.57 25.97 1.45
CA SER A 190 11.72 24.81 1.72
C SER A 190 10.26 25.18 1.45
N PRO A 191 9.47 24.35 0.71
CA PRO A 191 8.04 24.55 0.53
C PRO A 191 7.35 24.88 1.86
N TRP A 192 6.36 25.77 1.86
CA TRP A 192 5.75 26.28 3.10
C TRP A 192 5.22 25.17 4.02
N TRP A 193 4.77 24.04 3.46
CA TRP A 193 4.36 22.86 4.23
C TRP A 193 5.54 22.15 4.95
N ARG A 194 6.77 22.19 4.40
CA ARG A 194 8.01 21.71 5.05
C ARG A 194 8.50 22.65 6.15
N LYS A 195 8.36 23.98 5.97
CA LYS A 195 8.67 24.96 7.04
C LYS A 195 7.78 24.72 8.26
N ARG A 196 6.48 24.44 8.03
CA ARG A 196 5.53 24.16 9.12
C ARG A 196 5.73 22.81 9.80
N SER A 197 6.26 21.79 9.12
CA SER A 197 6.57 20.51 9.78
C SER A 197 7.85 20.54 10.59
N ARG A 198 8.86 21.34 10.21
CA ARG A 198 10.04 21.58 11.06
C ARG A 198 9.69 22.35 12.34
N LEU A 199 8.81 23.35 12.26
CA LEU A 199 8.36 24.10 13.44
C LEU A 199 7.61 23.23 14.45
N VAL A 200 6.93 22.16 14.00
CA VAL A 200 6.26 21.21 14.91
C VAL A 200 7.26 20.18 15.46
N ALA A 201 8.23 19.73 14.67
CA ALA A 201 9.28 18.83 15.17
C ALA A 201 10.21 19.48 16.20
N SER A 202 10.43 20.80 16.13
CA SER A 202 11.16 21.54 17.18
C SER A 202 10.35 21.80 18.44
N ALA A 203 9.01 21.75 18.38
CA ALA A 203 8.16 21.98 19.55
C ALA A 203 8.11 20.78 20.52
N ASP A 204 8.43 19.58 20.03
CA ASP A 204 8.48 18.34 20.82
C ASP A 204 9.90 17.97 21.28
N GLN A 205 10.91 18.80 21.01
CA GLN A 205 12.20 18.61 21.68
C GLN A 205 12.03 19.06 23.14
N PRO A 206 12.20 18.16 24.13
CA PRO A 206 12.25 18.59 25.52
C PRO A 206 13.35 19.65 25.65
N PRO A 207 13.15 20.71 26.47
CA PRO A 207 14.20 21.69 26.70
C PRO A 207 15.48 20.94 27.10
N PRO A 208 16.66 21.36 26.61
CA PRO A 208 17.91 20.72 26.97
C PRO A 208 17.99 20.68 28.49
N VAL A 209 17.90 19.48 29.06
CA VAL A 209 18.12 19.26 30.48
C VAL A 209 19.56 19.67 30.72
N ASP A 210 19.73 20.72 31.54
CA ASP A 210 20.97 21.44 31.79
C ASP A 210 22.21 20.53 31.75
N ALA A 211 22.87 20.50 30.60
CA ALA A 211 24.19 19.94 30.49
C ALA A 211 25.13 20.89 31.23
N ALA A 212 25.60 20.45 32.39
CA ALA A 212 26.67 21.10 33.13
C ALA A 212 27.83 21.48 32.17
N PRO A 213 28.44 22.66 32.33
CA PRO A 213 29.44 23.18 31.42
C PRO A 213 30.70 22.31 31.45
N THR A 214 30.81 21.35 30.54
CA THR A 214 32.09 20.70 30.22
C THR A 214 32.86 21.60 29.25
N LEU A 215 33.81 22.34 29.82
CA LEU A 215 34.90 23.02 29.12
C LEU A 215 35.71 22.00 28.31
N SER A 216 35.35 21.79 27.05
CA SER A 216 36.16 21.04 26.10
C SER A 216 37.06 22.02 25.34
N MET A 217 38.36 22.02 25.68
CA MET A 217 39.40 22.68 24.89
C MET A 217 39.49 21.98 23.53
N GLN A 218 38.95 22.61 22.50
CA GLN A 218 39.06 22.13 21.13
C GLN A 218 40.38 22.63 20.54
N ALA A 219 41.35 21.73 20.42
CA ALA A 219 42.62 21.97 19.75
C ALA A 219 42.39 22.25 18.25
N ALA A 220 42.99 23.33 17.77
CA ALA A 220 42.94 23.77 16.38
C ALA A 220 43.55 22.72 15.44
N GLN A 221 42.78 22.27 14.45
CA GLN A 221 43.30 21.50 13.31
C GLN A 221 43.85 22.46 12.23
N PRO A 222 45.03 22.19 11.65
CA PRO A 222 45.60 23.01 10.59
C PRO A 222 44.87 22.81 9.25
N ALA A 223 44.72 23.92 8.53
CA ALA A 223 44.13 23.98 7.20
C ALA A 223 45.00 23.24 6.16
N SER A 224 44.33 22.38 5.37
CA SER A 224 44.90 21.71 4.20
C SER A 224 44.83 22.64 2.96
N PRO A 225 45.87 22.70 2.11
CA PRO A 225 45.92 23.60 0.96
C PRO A 225 45.11 23.09 -0.23
N SER A 226 44.56 24.06 -0.94
CA SER A 226 43.81 23.95 -2.19
C SER A 226 44.59 23.29 -3.32
N GLU A 227 44.09 22.17 -3.84
CA GLU A 227 44.49 21.63 -5.14
C GLU A 227 43.59 22.20 -6.25
N THR A 228 44.11 23.19 -6.96
CA THR A 228 43.70 23.56 -8.31
C THR A 228 44.34 22.59 -9.30
N LYS A 229 43.55 21.86 -10.11
CA LYS A 229 44.05 21.31 -11.38
C LYS A 229 42.96 21.05 -12.44
N ALA A 230 43.26 21.65 -13.59
CA ALA A 230 43.11 21.13 -14.95
C ALA A 230 41.72 21.05 -15.60
N ALA A 231 41.55 21.99 -16.54
CA ALA A 231 40.69 21.86 -17.70
C ALA A 231 40.98 20.57 -18.49
N ALA A 232 39.92 19.84 -18.85
CA ALA A 232 39.98 18.81 -19.88
C ALA A 232 38.87 19.07 -20.90
N ALA A 233 39.30 19.58 -22.05
CA ALA A 233 38.53 19.64 -23.28
C ALA A 233 38.21 18.22 -23.76
N GLY A 234 36.92 17.87 -23.82
CA GLY A 234 36.44 16.54 -24.20
C GLY A 234 35.32 16.63 -25.25
N ARG A 235 35.75 16.83 -26.49
CA ARG A 235 35.12 16.53 -27.80
C ARG A 235 33.64 16.12 -27.79
N CYS A 236 32.81 17.01 -28.35
CA CYS A 236 31.44 16.73 -28.75
C CYS A 236 31.47 16.03 -30.13
N CYS A 237 31.31 14.71 -30.17
CA CYS A 237 31.05 13.98 -31.41
C CYS A 237 29.53 13.86 -31.60
N CYS A 238 28.94 14.83 -32.31
CA CYS A 238 27.63 14.67 -32.93
C CYS A 238 27.84 13.89 -34.24
N ALA A 239 27.63 12.58 -34.22
CA ALA A 239 27.58 11.75 -35.41
C ALA A 239 26.30 10.91 -35.39
N TRP A 240 25.19 11.53 -35.82
CA TRP A 240 24.02 10.83 -36.32
C TRP A 240 23.12 11.81 -37.09
N SER A 241 23.48 12.04 -38.35
CA SER A 241 22.62 12.65 -39.37
C SER A 241 23.08 12.21 -40.76
N CYS A 242 22.69 10.99 -41.10
CA CYS A 242 22.53 10.45 -42.45
C CYS A 242 21.23 9.62 -42.35
N MET A 243 20.17 9.73 -43.13
CA MET A 243 19.85 10.45 -44.35
C MET A 243 18.31 10.61 -44.40
N ALA A 244 17.81 11.73 -44.92
CA ALA A 244 16.57 11.79 -45.70
C ALA A 244 16.49 13.17 -46.35
N GLY A 245 16.74 13.22 -47.66
CA GLY A 245 16.79 14.45 -48.44
C GLY A 245 15.40 15.08 -48.59
N TRP A 246 15.31 16.36 -48.24
CA TRP A 246 14.28 17.29 -48.71
C TRP A 246 14.99 18.42 -49.45
N PRO A 247 14.58 18.75 -50.70
CA PRO A 247 15.21 19.83 -51.44
C PRO A 247 14.76 21.19 -50.89
N ALA A 248 15.75 22.04 -50.64
CA ALA A 248 15.61 23.39 -50.13
C ALA A 248 15.14 24.37 -51.21
N ILE A 249 14.19 25.23 -50.84
CA ILE A 249 14.03 26.56 -51.46
C ILE A 249 14.67 27.57 -50.50
N ARG A 250 15.71 28.26 -50.99
CA ARG A 250 16.47 29.30 -50.26
C ARG A 250 16.19 30.65 -50.90
N ALA A 251 15.72 31.61 -50.10
CA ALA A 251 16.04 33.04 -50.17
C ALA A 251 15.26 33.74 -49.04
N GLY A 252 15.82 34.50 -48.10
CA GLY A 252 17.17 34.91 -47.78
C GLY A 252 17.13 35.65 -46.44
N GLY A 253 18.29 35.84 -45.80
CA GLY A 253 18.47 36.86 -44.76
C GLY A 253 18.10 36.50 -43.32
N SER A 254 19.05 35.89 -42.60
CA SER A 254 19.54 36.35 -41.29
C SER A 254 20.34 35.21 -40.65
N SER A 255 21.48 35.56 -40.06
CA SER A 255 22.43 34.68 -39.42
C SER A 255 21.79 33.87 -38.29
N THR A 256 21.30 32.68 -38.61
CA THR A 256 20.91 31.68 -37.63
C THR A 256 22.17 31.00 -37.14
N ASP A 257 22.65 31.42 -35.97
CA ASP A 257 23.61 30.68 -35.14
C ASP A 257 22.94 29.37 -34.71
N ALA A 258 22.87 28.41 -35.64
CA ALA A 258 22.35 27.07 -35.48
C ALA A 258 23.34 26.20 -34.72
N SER A 259 23.86 26.70 -33.58
CA SER A 259 24.44 25.85 -32.56
C SER A 259 23.29 25.11 -31.87
N GLY A 260 22.77 24.09 -32.56
CA GLY A 260 21.83 23.12 -32.05
C GLY A 260 22.45 22.35 -30.89
N ARG A 261 22.54 23.01 -29.73
CA ARG A 261 22.90 22.37 -28.47
C ARG A 261 21.73 21.46 -28.15
N CYS A 262 21.93 20.15 -28.38
CA CYS A 262 21.16 19.11 -27.73
C CYS A 262 21.13 19.43 -26.24
N ALA A 263 20.06 20.07 -25.80
CA ALA A 263 19.86 20.46 -24.42
C ALA A 263 19.75 19.16 -23.63
N LYS A 264 20.86 18.72 -23.02
CA LYS A 264 20.86 17.58 -22.12
C LYS A 264 19.75 17.84 -21.11
N PRO A 265 18.81 16.88 -20.90
CA PRO A 265 17.71 17.07 -19.97
C PRO A 265 18.29 17.52 -18.63
N SER A 266 17.76 18.64 -18.12
CA SER A 266 18.30 19.27 -16.91
C SER A 266 18.33 18.22 -15.79
N ARG A 267 19.36 18.27 -14.94
CA ARG A 267 19.49 17.37 -13.77
C ARG A 267 18.19 17.33 -12.94
N GLN A 268 17.47 18.44 -12.90
CA GLN A 268 16.16 18.58 -12.25
C GLN A 268 15.08 17.68 -12.88
N ALA A 269 14.98 17.62 -14.21
CA ALA A 269 14.01 16.74 -14.87
C ALA A 269 14.22 15.27 -14.45
N ARG A 270 15.48 14.80 -14.39
CA ARG A 270 15.80 13.43 -13.95
C ARG A 270 15.39 13.16 -12.51
N LEU A 271 15.57 14.12 -11.60
CA LEU A 271 15.15 13.97 -10.20
C LEU A 271 13.62 13.93 -10.06
N ARG A 272 12.88 14.73 -10.83
CA ARG A 272 11.41 14.69 -10.88
C ARG A 272 10.89 13.34 -11.37
N TRP A 273 11.44 12.84 -12.48
CA TRP A 273 11.08 11.53 -13.03
C TRP A 273 11.43 10.39 -12.08
N ARG A 274 12.56 10.47 -11.37
CA ARG A 274 12.93 9.46 -10.35
C ARG A 274 11.94 9.45 -9.19
N SER A 275 11.57 10.62 -8.68
CA SER A 275 10.56 10.75 -7.60
C SER A 275 9.22 10.18 -8.04
N LEU A 276 8.75 10.57 -9.23
CA LEU A 276 7.51 10.07 -9.80
C LEU A 276 7.55 8.55 -10.01
N GLY A 277 8.67 8.00 -10.51
CA GLY A 277 8.84 6.57 -10.70
C GLY A 277 8.78 5.79 -9.38
N LEU A 278 9.46 6.26 -8.33
CA LEU A 278 9.41 5.63 -7.00
C LEU A 278 8.01 5.69 -6.38
N TYR A 279 7.20 6.69 -6.74
CA TYR A 279 5.81 6.79 -6.34
C TYR A 279 4.90 5.88 -7.19
N LEU A 280 4.92 6.00 -8.52
CA LEU A 280 3.97 5.29 -9.38
C LEU A 280 4.27 3.81 -9.52
N LEU A 281 5.53 3.39 -9.60
CA LEU A 281 5.90 2.01 -9.92
C LEU A 281 5.28 0.97 -8.96
N PRO A 282 5.41 1.06 -7.62
CA PRO A 282 4.82 0.06 -6.74
C PRO A 282 3.29 0.05 -6.78
N ARG A 283 2.65 1.21 -7.02
CA ARG A 283 1.19 1.34 -7.05
C ARG A 283 0.62 0.78 -8.34
N LEU A 284 1.17 1.21 -9.47
CA LEU A 284 0.80 0.68 -10.77
C LEU A 284 1.13 -0.80 -10.89
N GLY A 285 2.23 -1.27 -10.30
CA GLY A 285 2.56 -2.70 -10.28
C GLY A 285 1.45 -3.55 -9.66
N VAL A 286 0.94 -3.16 -8.49
CA VAL A 286 -0.16 -3.88 -7.83
C VAL A 286 -1.48 -3.73 -8.61
N LEU A 287 -1.81 -2.52 -9.08
CA LEU A 287 -3.03 -2.30 -9.85
C LEU A 287 -3.04 -3.05 -11.19
N LEU A 288 -1.91 -3.08 -11.90
CA LEU A 288 -1.74 -3.83 -13.15
C LEU A 288 -1.80 -5.34 -12.90
N TYR A 289 -1.25 -5.83 -11.80
CA TYR A 289 -1.38 -7.23 -11.42
C TYR A 289 -2.85 -7.63 -11.24
N PHE A 290 -3.63 -6.85 -10.49
CA PHE A 290 -5.07 -7.11 -10.34
C PHE A 290 -5.82 -6.94 -11.66
N ALA A 291 -5.51 -5.91 -12.45
CA ALA A 291 -6.13 -5.71 -13.77
C ALA A 291 -5.88 -6.88 -14.72
N ALA A 292 -4.66 -7.43 -14.74
CA ALA A 292 -4.32 -8.61 -15.53
C ALA A 292 -5.09 -9.84 -15.07
N TRP A 293 -5.22 -10.05 -13.75
CA TRP A 293 -6.05 -11.11 -13.19
C TRP A 293 -7.53 -10.97 -13.55
N PHE A 294 -8.08 -9.76 -13.45
CA PHE A 294 -9.46 -9.48 -13.86
C PHE A 294 -9.69 -9.78 -15.33
N ALA A 295 -8.78 -9.36 -16.21
CA ALA A 295 -8.86 -9.64 -17.64
C ALA A 295 -8.76 -11.14 -17.95
N ALA A 296 -7.81 -11.84 -17.32
CA ALA A 296 -7.59 -13.27 -17.54
C ALA A 296 -8.79 -14.11 -17.08
N LEU A 297 -9.35 -13.83 -15.90
CA LEU A 297 -10.46 -14.62 -15.37
C LEU A 297 -11.80 -14.27 -16.00
N ALA A 298 -12.05 -13.00 -16.35
CA ALA A 298 -13.23 -12.65 -17.15
C ALA A 298 -13.19 -13.32 -18.53
N GLY A 299 -12.00 -13.43 -19.14
CA GLY A 299 -11.80 -14.16 -20.39
C GLY A 299 -12.01 -15.67 -20.29
N SER A 300 -11.92 -16.25 -19.08
CA SER A 300 -12.09 -17.70 -18.90
C SER A 300 -13.55 -18.16 -18.98
N GLY A 301 -14.51 -17.28 -18.74
CA GLY A 301 -15.94 -17.63 -18.66
C GLY A 301 -16.33 -18.49 -17.44
N SER A 302 -15.37 -18.97 -16.65
CA SER A 302 -15.58 -19.84 -15.48
C SER A 302 -15.78 -19.08 -14.17
N PHE A 303 -15.63 -17.76 -14.19
CA PHE A 303 -15.71 -16.92 -13.00
C PHE A 303 -16.52 -15.68 -13.30
N GLU A 304 -17.39 -15.31 -12.36
CA GLU A 304 -18.08 -14.04 -12.38
C GLU A 304 -17.28 -13.03 -11.57
N LEU A 305 -17.11 -11.84 -12.15
CA LEU A 305 -16.42 -10.73 -11.46
C LEU A 305 -17.32 -10.24 -10.33
N HIS A 306 -16.94 -10.57 -9.10
CA HIS A 306 -17.58 -10.02 -7.90
C HIS A 306 -16.68 -8.93 -7.34
N LEU A 307 -16.77 -7.72 -7.90
CA LEU A 307 -15.97 -6.60 -7.42
C LEU A 307 -16.54 -6.08 -6.10
N HIS A 308 -15.95 -6.50 -4.99
CA HIS A 308 -16.26 -5.94 -3.68
C HIS A 308 -15.63 -4.54 -3.53
N HIS A 309 -16.38 -3.61 -2.94
CA HIS A 309 -15.93 -2.23 -2.70
C HIS A 309 -14.70 -2.15 -1.78
N TYR A 310 -14.39 -3.20 -1.00
CA TYR A 310 -13.15 -3.22 -0.20
C TYR A 310 -11.92 -2.98 -1.09
N ALA A 311 -11.91 -3.55 -2.29
CA ALA A 311 -10.78 -3.46 -3.21
C ALA A 311 -10.65 -2.08 -3.85
N LEU A 312 -11.78 -1.45 -4.15
CA LEU A 312 -11.81 -0.07 -4.60
C LEU A 312 -11.26 0.85 -3.50
N GLY A 313 -11.73 0.68 -2.26
CA GLY A 313 -11.21 1.41 -1.10
C GLY A 313 -9.71 1.24 -0.93
N TRP A 314 -9.22 0.00 -1.03
CA TRP A 314 -7.80 -0.34 -0.96
C TRP A 314 -6.99 0.34 -2.07
N ALA A 315 -7.44 0.24 -3.33
CA ALA A 315 -6.77 0.84 -4.48
C ALA A 315 -6.64 2.36 -4.33
N VAL A 316 -7.72 3.02 -3.90
CA VAL A 316 -7.76 4.47 -3.68
C VAL A 316 -6.84 4.88 -2.53
N ALA A 317 -6.89 4.18 -1.40
CA ALA A 317 -6.04 4.45 -0.25
C ALA A 317 -4.54 4.26 -0.55
N SER A 318 -4.18 3.33 -1.46
CA SER A 318 -2.78 3.07 -1.82
C SER A 318 -2.06 4.28 -2.45
N LEU A 319 -2.82 5.21 -3.02
CA LEU A 319 -2.30 6.46 -3.60
C LEU A 319 -1.93 7.49 -2.52
N ALA A 320 -2.44 7.34 -1.30
CA ALA A 320 -2.38 8.36 -0.27
C ALA A 320 -1.07 8.39 0.54
N ALA A 321 0.03 8.76 -0.12
CA ALA A 321 1.38 8.67 0.47
C ALA A 321 2.00 10.00 0.97
N PHE A 322 1.39 11.15 0.66
CA PHE A 322 2.00 12.45 0.90
C PHE A 322 1.47 13.13 2.16
N ASN A 323 2.33 13.85 2.87
CA ASN A 323 2.00 14.66 4.06
C ASN A 323 1.15 15.90 3.75
N HIS A 324 -0.02 15.70 3.14
CA HIS A 324 -0.96 16.70 2.67
C HIS A 324 -2.39 16.35 3.10
N PRO A 325 -3.25 17.33 3.49
CA PRO A 325 -4.62 17.07 3.95
C PRO A 325 -5.46 16.24 2.97
N VAL A 326 -5.41 16.55 1.67
CA VAL A 326 -6.11 15.77 0.62
C VAL A 326 -5.66 14.31 0.61
N SER A 327 -4.37 14.05 0.79
CA SER A 327 -3.85 12.68 0.87
C SER A 327 -4.31 12.00 2.16
N GLY A 328 -4.31 12.71 3.29
CA GLY A 328 -4.87 12.19 4.55
C GLY A 328 -6.35 11.82 4.44
N LEU A 329 -7.17 12.67 3.81
CA LEU A 329 -8.59 12.42 3.57
C LEU A 329 -8.79 11.24 2.63
N LEU A 330 -8.01 11.15 1.55
CA LEU A 330 -8.03 10.02 0.63
C LEU A 330 -7.69 8.71 1.34
N LEU A 331 -6.69 8.73 2.24
CA LEU A 331 -6.34 7.57 3.07
C LEU A 331 -7.49 7.20 4.00
N ALA A 332 -8.05 8.17 4.73
CA ALA A 332 -9.13 7.94 5.69
C ALA A 332 -10.37 7.35 5.01
N LEU A 333 -10.84 7.96 3.92
CA LEU A 333 -12.01 7.51 3.15
C LEU A 333 -11.77 6.14 2.51
N GLY A 334 -10.65 5.98 1.80
CA GLY A 334 -10.33 4.71 1.12
C GLY A 334 -10.14 3.56 2.11
N THR A 335 -9.48 3.81 3.24
CA THR A 335 -9.28 2.80 4.29
C THR A 335 -10.60 2.47 4.99
N ALA A 336 -11.48 3.45 5.21
CA ALA A 336 -12.80 3.18 5.78
C ALA A 336 -13.64 2.31 4.84
N VAL A 337 -13.69 2.61 3.53
CA VAL A 337 -14.41 1.77 2.54
C VAL A 337 -13.79 0.38 2.44
N PHE A 338 -12.46 0.28 2.51
CA PHE A 338 -11.74 -1.00 2.57
C PHE A 338 -12.16 -1.85 3.78
N VAL A 339 -12.11 -1.27 4.97
CA VAL A 339 -12.44 -1.96 6.23
C VAL A 339 -13.93 -2.25 6.33
N GLN A 340 -14.79 -1.35 5.84
CA GLN A 340 -16.24 -1.55 5.78
C GLN A 340 -16.57 -2.77 4.94
N GLY A 341 -15.98 -2.91 3.74
CA GLY A 341 -16.27 -4.06 2.90
C GLY A 341 -15.76 -5.36 3.48
N ALA A 342 -14.56 -5.36 4.08
CA ALA A 342 -14.04 -6.51 4.80
C ALA A 342 -14.93 -6.90 5.99
N GLY A 343 -15.47 -5.92 6.72
CA GLY A 343 -16.34 -6.15 7.88
C GLY A 343 -17.74 -6.63 7.50
N ALA A 344 -18.35 -6.05 6.47
CA ALA A 344 -19.72 -6.35 6.09
C ALA A 344 -19.85 -7.66 5.29
N TYR A 345 -18.88 -7.94 4.41
CA TYR A 345 -18.97 -9.02 3.42
C TYR A 345 -17.77 -9.98 3.47
N GLY A 346 -16.85 -9.78 4.41
CA GLY A 346 -15.60 -10.53 4.45
C GLY A 346 -14.61 -10.09 3.37
N LEU A 347 -13.44 -10.74 3.37
CA LEU A 347 -12.47 -10.63 2.28
C LEU A 347 -12.67 -11.78 1.30
N ASP A 348 -13.87 -11.83 0.75
CA ASP A 348 -14.23 -12.80 -0.27
C ASP A 348 -13.29 -12.72 -1.48
N PRO A 349 -13.01 -13.85 -2.15
CA PRO A 349 -12.23 -13.81 -3.37
C PRO A 349 -12.93 -12.96 -4.42
N PHE A 350 -12.15 -12.15 -5.13
CA PHE A 350 -12.59 -11.33 -6.28
C PHE A 350 -13.39 -12.07 -7.35
N PHE A 351 -13.23 -13.38 -7.38
CA PHE A 351 -13.78 -14.28 -8.38
C PHE A 351 -14.56 -15.34 -7.64
N LYS A 352 -15.87 -15.36 -7.89
CA LYS A 352 -16.70 -16.49 -7.50
C LYS A 352 -16.79 -17.41 -8.73
N PRO A 353 -16.71 -18.75 -8.54
CA PRO A 353 -17.02 -19.67 -9.62
C PRO A 353 -18.36 -19.27 -10.23
N SER A 354 -18.41 -19.12 -11.55
CA SER A 354 -19.67 -18.84 -12.23
C SER A 354 -20.67 -19.93 -11.85
N ALA A 355 -21.89 -19.57 -11.49
CA ALA A 355 -22.94 -20.56 -11.21
C ALA A 355 -23.21 -21.48 -12.44
N ARG A 356 -22.74 -21.06 -13.62
CA ARG A 356 -22.49 -21.95 -14.75
C ARG A 356 -21.33 -22.88 -14.42
N ALA A 357 -21.63 -24.11 -14.00
CA ALA A 357 -20.66 -25.19 -14.07
C ALA A 357 -20.05 -25.23 -15.49
N PRO A 358 -18.76 -25.57 -15.66
CA PRO A 358 -18.27 -26.03 -16.95
C PRO A 358 -19.08 -27.28 -17.33
N GLY A 359 -20.11 -27.09 -18.18
CA GLY A 359 -21.17 -28.08 -18.46
C GLY A 359 -22.59 -27.68 -17.98
N GLY A 360 -22.80 -26.41 -17.62
CA GLY A 360 -24.00 -25.91 -16.95
C GLY A 360 -25.25 -25.94 -17.83
N CYS A 361 -26.25 -26.65 -17.32
CA CYS A 361 -27.60 -26.71 -17.85
C CYS A 361 -28.19 -25.34 -18.23
N LEU A 362 -28.76 -25.21 -19.43
CA LEU A 362 -29.51 -24.02 -19.83
C LEU A 362 -30.89 -24.00 -19.14
N PRO A 363 -31.27 -22.94 -18.40
CA PRO A 363 -32.66 -22.74 -18.00
C PRO A 363 -33.48 -22.42 -19.26
N VAL A 364 -34.25 -23.38 -19.75
CA VAL A 364 -35.20 -23.14 -20.84
C VAL A 364 -36.46 -22.55 -20.23
N SER A 365 -36.69 -21.25 -20.42
CA SER A 365 -38.01 -20.66 -20.17
C SER A 365 -38.89 -20.90 -21.41
N SER A 366 -40.02 -21.59 -21.23
CA SER A 366 -40.91 -21.88 -22.35
C SER A 366 -41.61 -20.60 -22.83
N ASN A 367 -41.14 -20.01 -23.92
CA ASN A 367 -41.99 -19.16 -24.75
C ASN A 367 -42.63 -20.01 -25.86
N ALA A 368 -43.87 -19.65 -26.19
CA ALA A 368 -44.98 -20.55 -26.50
C ALA A 368 -44.94 -21.43 -27.78
N THR A 369 -43.84 -21.57 -28.54
CA THR A 369 -43.95 -22.14 -29.91
C THR A 369 -42.78 -23.00 -30.41
N GLY A 370 -42.22 -23.91 -29.61
CA GLY A 370 -41.32 -24.93 -30.17
C GLY A 370 -40.70 -25.87 -29.14
N GLN A 371 -41.42 -26.94 -28.81
CA GLN A 371 -41.13 -27.90 -27.75
C GLN A 371 -39.92 -28.83 -28.02
N MET A 372 -39.15 -29.12 -26.97
CA MET A 372 -38.84 -30.52 -26.59
C MET A 372 -39.69 -30.83 -25.35
N THR A 373 -40.62 -31.78 -25.46
CA THR A 373 -41.48 -32.20 -24.35
C THR A 373 -40.89 -33.45 -23.71
N CYS A 374 -40.25 -33.29 -22.55
CA CYS A 374 -39.90 -34.41 -21.67
C CYS A 374 -40.84 -34.37 -20.47
N ALA A 375 -41.65 -35.41 -20.27
CA ALA A 375 -42.54 -35.52 -19.12
C ALA A 375 -41.86 -36.34 -18.01
N PHE A 376 -41.76 -35.76 -16.82
CA PHE A 376 -41.25 -36.41 -15.62
C PHE A 376 -42.32 -36.36 -14.53
N TRP A 377 -42.49 -37.43 -13.77
CA TRP A 377 -43.45 -37.49 -12.67
C TRP A 377 -42.80 -38.10 -11.43
N GLY A 378 -43.15 -37.56 -10.26
CA GLY A 378 -42.67 -38.01 -8.96
C GLY A 378 -43.73 -37.74 -7.90
N ALA A 379 -43.78 -38.58 -6.87
CA ALA A 379 -44.74 -38.45 -5.75
C ALA A 379 -44.35 -37.36 -4.73
N SER A 380 -43.24 -36.65 -4.97
CA SER A 380 -42.70 -35.55 -4.14
C SER A 380 -42.07 -34.49 -5.05
N GLN A 381 -41.82 -33.27 -4.54
CA GLN A 381 -41.17 -32.19 -5.30
C GLN A 381 -39.75 -32.60 -5.73
N PHE A 382 -39.40 -32.33 -7.00
CA PHE A 382 -38.07 -32.55 -7.54
C PHE A 382 -37.67 -31.42 -8.49
N ASP A 383 -36.36 -31.17 -8.60
CA ASP A 383 -35.75 -30.22 -9.53
C ASP A 383 -35.17 -30.95 -10.75
N LEU A 384 -35.46 -30.46 -11.96
CA LEU A 384 -34.86 -30.95 -13.21
C LEU A 384 -33.75 -30.02 -13.68
N ARG A 385 -32.65 -30.61 -14.13
CA ARG A 385 -31.45 -29.92 -14.63
C ARG A 385 -30.96 -30.63 -15.90
N PHE A 386 -31.01 -29.97 -17.06
CA PHE A 386 -30.52 -30.50 -18.34
C PHE A 386 -29.06 -30.15 -18.59
N CYS A 387 -28.12 -30.95 -18.13
CA CYS A 387 -26.70 -30.59 -18.22
C CYS A 387 -26.09 -31.21 -19.46
N SER A 388 -25.34 -30.42 -20.21
CA SER A 388 -24.55 -30.90 -21.33
C SER A 388 -23.09 -30.81 -20.94
N ASP A 389 -22.41 -31.93 -21.08
CA ASP A 389 -20.98 -32.13 -20.94
C ASP A 389 -20.18 -31.51 -22.09
N THR A 390 -20.86 -30.90 -23.09
CA THR A 390 -20.24 -30.15 -24.18
C THR A 390 -20.72 -28.70 -24.17
N ALA A 391 -19.78 -27.74 -24.34
CA ALA A 391 -20.08 -26.31 -24.40
C ALA A 391 -20.95 -25.87 -25.59
N PHE A 392 -21.32 -26.81 -26.46
CA PHE A 392 -22.09 -26.60 -27.67
C PHE A 392 -23.20 -27.64 -27.73
N ILE A 393 -24.45 -27.18 -27.74
CA ILE A 393 -25.57 -28.03 -28.14
C ILE A 393 -26.05 -27.45 -29.48
N PRO A 394 -25.85 -28.15 -30.60
CA PRO A 394 -26.27 -27.66 -31.90
C PRO A 394 -27.79 -27.69 -31.95
N TRP A 395 -28.41 -26.51 -31.89
CA TRP A 395 -29.78 -26.28 -32.34
C TRP A 395 -29.84 -24.96 -33.10
#